data_AF-A0A2V1DAT4-F1
#
_entry.id   AF-A0A2V1DAT4-F1
#
_cell.length_a   1.000
_cell.length_b   1.000
_cell.length_c   1.000
_cell.angle_alpha   90.00
_cell.angle_beta   90.00
_cell.angle_gamma   90.00
#
_symmetry.space_group_name_H-M   'P 1'
#
loop_
_entity.id
_entity.type
_entity.pdbx_description
1 polymer ?
#
loop_
_entity_poly.entity_id
_entity_poly.type
_entity_poly.pdbx_seq_one_letter_code
_entity_poly.pdbx_strand_id
1 'polypeptide(L)'
;MDRNTSYHGPSESDKTRSGIFRSLVENYQIYALGVMLLEIAIGKRIDTSVIPGDHDYATQEFFAALKLDKQGVVAQALGCRYAGIVSRCLLFKFNGVESDLRREELQRTFYEDFVCQPEDCVRELTSQGMGSI
;
A
#
# COMPACT_ATOMS: atom_id res chain seq x y z
N MET A 1 22.02 -33.28 25.57
CA MET A 1 22.99 -33.16 24.46
C MET A 1 22.33 -32.39 23.33
N ASP A 2 22.36 -31.08 23.52
CA ASP A 2 22.52 -29.96 22.56
C ASP A 2 21.86 -30.03 21.19
N ARG A 3 20.68 -29.38 21.08
CA ARG A 3 20.20 -28.80 19.82
C ARG A 3 20.97 -27.50 19.57
N ASN A 4 22.05 -27.59 18.82
CA ASN A 4 22.80 -26.43 18.37
C ASN A 4 22.06 -25.79 17.17
N THR A 5 21.01 -25.02 17.43
CA THR A 5 20.42 -24.13 16.41
C THR A 5 21.38 -22.97 16.21
N SER A 6 22.28 -23.10 15.23
CA SER A 6 23.11 -22.02 14.72
C SER A 6 22.19 -20.90 14.22
N TYR A 7 22.06 -19.85 15.01
CA TYR A 7 21.49 -18.58 14.56
C TYR A 7 22.47 -17.98 13.56
N HIS A 8 22.29 -18.28 12.27
CA HIS A 8 22.81 -17.42 11.22
C HIS A 8 21.98 -16.14 11.24
N GLY A 9 22.57 -15.06 11.76
CA GLY A 9 22.03 -13.72 11.60
C GLY A 9 21.78 -13.41 10.12
N PRO A 10 20.93 -12.41 9.81
CA PRO A 10 20.57 -12.09 8.43
C PRO A 10 21.83 -11.88 7.59
N SER A 11 21.89 -12.56 6.45
CA SER A 11 23.04 -12.49 5.55
C SER A 11 23.22 -11.05 5.06
N GLU A 12 24.43 -10.67 4.64
CA GLU A 12 24.64 -9.32 4.09
C GLU A 12 23.75 -9.04 2.88
N SER A 13 23.41 -10.07 2.11
CA SER A 13 22.45 -9.96 0.99
C SER A 13 21.05 -9.58 1.45
N ASP A 14 20.59 -10.06 2.61
CA ASP A 14 19.27 -9.73 3.18
C ASP A 14 19.24 -8.29 3.74
N LYS A 15 20.37 -7.83 4.30
CA LYS A 15 20.50 -6.46 4.82
C LYS A 15 20.49 -5.43 3.68
N THR A 16 21.21 -5.69 2.60
CA THR A 16 21.25 -4.80 1.42
C THR A 16 19.87 -4.75 0.73
N ARG A 17 19.21 -5.90 0.59
CA ARG A 17 17.85 -6.01 0.04
C ARG A 17 16.80 -5.27 0.88
N SER A 18 16.82 -5.46 2.21
CA SER A 18 15.98 -4.68 3.13
C SER A 18 16.28 -3.17 3.08
N GLY A 19 17.52 -2.77 2.79
CA GLY A 19 17.90 -1.36 2.65
C GLY A 19 17.30 -0.72 1.39
N ILE A 20 17.28 -1.45 0.27
CA ILE A 20 16.70 -0.97 -1.00
C ILE A 20 15.19 -0.74 -0.84
N PHE A 21 14.44 -1.71 -0.31
CA PHE A 21 13.00 -1.52 -0.08
C PHE A 21 12.68 -0.35 0.85
N ARG A 22 13.45 -0.18 1.95
CA ARG A 22 13.30 0.97 2.85
C ARG A 22 13.60 2.32 2.18
N SER A 23 14.35 2.33 1.07
CA SER A 23 14.56 3.54 0.28
C SER A 23 13.43 3.83 -0.70
N LEU A 24 12.63 2.82 -1.06
CA LEU A 24 11.50 2.95 -1.98
C LEU A 24 10.20 3.38 -1.28
N VAL A 25 10.09 3.14 0.04
CA VAL A 25 8.89 3.38 0.83
C VAL A 25 9.19 4.32 1.99
N GLU A 26 8.60 5.52 1.97
CA GLU A 26 8.82 6.55 2.99
C GLU A 26 8.16 6.24 4.33
N ASN A 27 6.97 5.64 4.31
CA ASN A 27 6.26 5.16 5.49
C ASN A 27 5.65 3.77 5.21
N TYR A 28 6.20 2.74 5.84
CA TYR A 28 5.77 1.36 5.62
C TYR A 28 4.32 1.08 6.03
N GLN A 29 3.82 1.71 7.09
CA GLN A 29 2.46 1.47 7.58
C GLN A 29 1.42 2.03 6.59
N ILE A 30 1.66 3.24 6.08
CA ILE A 30 0.81 3.87 5.06
C ILE A 30 0.90 3.11 3.74
N TYR A 31 2.10 2.67 3.35
CA TYR A 31 2.27 1.82 2.17
C TYR A 31 1.50 0.50 2.29
N ALA A 32 1.65 -0.21 3.40
CA ALA A 32 0.97 -1.48 3.65
C ALA A 32 -0.56 -1.32 3.62
N LEU A 33 -1.07 -0.19 4.12
CA LEU A 33 -2.47 0.17 3.98
C LEU A 33 -2.88 0.37 2.51
N GLY A 34 -2.06 1.06 1.71
CA GLY A 34 -2.26 1.19 0.27
C GLY A 34 -2.33 -0.16 -0.44
N VAL A 35 -1.46 -1.10 -0.09
CA VAL A 35 -1.49 -2.48 -0.61
C VAL A 35 -2.78 -3.18 -0.24
N MET A 36 -3.21 -3.12 1.03
CA MET A 36 -4.47 -3.74 1.45
C MET A 36 -5.69 -3.18 0.70
N LEU A 37 -5.76 -1.85 0.52
CA LEU A 37 -6.85 -1.23 -0.24
C LEU A 37 -6.83 -1.62 -1.73
N LEU A 38 -5.64 -1.71 -2.33
CA LEU A 38 -5.47 -2.20 -3.69
C LEU A 38 -5.96 -3.65 -3.81
N GLU A 39 -5.60 -4.52 -2.88
CA GLU A 39 -6.05 -5.92 -2.82
C GLU A 39 -7.58 -6.05 -2.67
N ILE A 40 -8.19 -5.18 -1.87
CA ILE A 40 -9.65 -5.08 -1.74
C ILE A 40 -10.28 -4.73 -3.09
N ALA A 41 -9.72 -3.75 -3.82
CA ALA A 41 -10.24 -3.33 -5.12
C ALA A 41 -10.16 -4.43 -6.19
N ILE A 42 -9.12 -5.25 -6.17
CA ILE A 42 -8.93 -6.36 -7.14
C ILE A 42 -9.54 -7.69 -6.67
N GLY A 43 -10.00 -7.77 -5.41
CA GLY A 43 -10.61 -8.96 -4.80
C GLY A 43 -9.66 -10.14 -4.59
N LYS A 44 -8.35 -9.92 -4.64
CA LYS A 44 -7.32 -10.96 -4.51
C LYS A 44 -5.99 -10.35 -4.07
N ARG A 45 -5.04 -11.22 -3.68
CA ARG A 45 -3.67 -10.78 -3.39
C ARG A 45 -2.96 -10.30 -4.65
N ILE A 46 -2.02 -9.36 -4.46
CA ILE A 46 -1.12 -8.93 -5.53
C ILE A 46 -0.26 -10.11 -5.97
N ASP A 47 -0.27 -10.39 -7.27
CA ASP A 47 0.60 -11.41 -7.86
C ASP A 47 1.97 -10.78 -8.14
N THR A 48 2.96 -11.09 -7.30
CA THR A 48 4.33 -10.58 -7.44
C THR A 48 5.14 -11.33 -8.49
N SER A 49 4.69 -12.50 -8.95
CA SER A 49 5.39 -13.32 -9.95
C SER A 49 5.44 -12.65 -11.33
N VAL A 50 4.56 -11.65 -11.55
CA VAL A 50 4.51 -10.86 -12.79
C VAL A 50 5.67 -9.86 -12.92
N ILE A 51 6.45 -9.66 -11.85
CA ILE A 51 7.61 -8.78 -11.86
C ILE A 51 8.86 -9.62 -12.10
N PRO A 52 9.48 -9.54 -13.30
CA PRO A 52 10.66 -10.31 -13.61
C PRO A 52 11.87 -9.79 -12.82
N GLY A 53 12.73 -10.71 -12.34
CA GLY A 53 14.02 -10.38 -11.71
C GLY A 53 14.23 -11.01 -10.34
N ASP A 54 15.49 -11.09 -9.92
CA ASP A 54 15.92 -11.58 -8.60
C ASP A 54 15.88 -10.47 -7.54
N HIS A 55 14.72 -9.86 -7.41
CA HIS A 55 14.40 -8.90 -6.37
C HIS A 55 13.84 -9.64 -5.15
N ASP A 56 14.03 -9.08 -3.95
CA ASP A 56 13.30 -9.57 -2.79
C ASP A 56 11.79 -9.35 -2.96
N TYR A 57 11.01 -10.10 -2.18
CA TYR A 57 9.55 -10.07 -2.24
C TYR A 57 8.98 -8.67 -2.05
N ALA A 58 9.53 -7.87 -1.13
CA ALA A 58 9.01 -6.53 -0.81
C ALA A 58 9.19 -5.56 -1.99
N THR A 59 10.33 -5.65 -2.68
CA THR A 59 10.61 -4.89 -3.90
C THR A 59 9.71 -5.34 -5.05
N GLN A 60 9.47 -6.64 -5.21
CA GLN A 60 8.53 -7.16 -6.21
C GLN A 60 7.09 -6.70 -5.94
N GLU A 61 6.66 -6.73 -4.68
CA GLU A 61 5.35 -6.24 -4.26
C GLU A 61 5.17 -4.76 -4.58
N PHE A 62 6.17 -3.93 -4.25
CA PHE A 62 6.14 -2.50 -4.56
C PHE A 62 5.97 -2.26 -6.06
N PHE A 63 6.74 -2.93 -6.91
CA PHE A 63 6.62 -2.78 -8.37
C PHE A 63 5.31 -3.31 -8.93
N ALA A 64 4.79 -4.41 -8.37
CA ALA A 64 3.49 -4.96 -8.77
C ALA A 64 2.35 -4.00 -8.39
N ALA A 65 2.36 -3.45 -7.18
CA ALA A 65 1.41 -2.44 -6.72
C ALA A 65 1.45 -1.18 -7.59
N LEU A 66 2.65 -0.67 -7.88
CA LEU A 66 2.85 0.50 -8.75
C LEU A 66 2.33 0.27 -10.17
N LYS A 67 2.53 -0.94 -10.71
CA LYS A 67 2.02 -1.32 -12.03
C LYS A 67 0.50 -1.30 -12.06
N LEU A 68 -0.16 -1.87 -11.05
CA LEU A 68 -1.62 -1.90 -10.94
C LEU A 68 -2.22 -0.48 -10.77
N ASP A 69 -1.59 0.37 -9.97
CA ASP A 69 -1.96 1.78 -9.80
C ASP A 69 -1.92 2.52 -11.15
N LYS A 70 -0.80 2.39 -11.89
CA LYS A 70 -0.62 3.01 -13.22
C LYS A 70 -1.58 2.50 -14.28
N GLN A 71 -2.00 1.24 -14.18
CA GLN A 71 -3.01 0.66 -15.09
C GLN A 71 -4.43 1.15 -14.79
N GLY A 72 -4.65 1.86 -13.67
CA GLY A 72 -5.96 2.40 -13.31
C GLY A 72 -6.96 1.33 -12.91
N VAL A 73 -6.52 0.12 -12.52
CA VAL A 73 -7.39 -1.01 -12.17
C VAL A 73 -8.34 -0.64 -11.03
N VAL A 74 -7.82 0.08 -10.03
CA VAL A 74 -8.62 0.54 -8.89
C VAL A 74 -9.69 1.54 -9.32
N ALA A 75 -9.36 2.46 -10.24
CA ALA A 75 -10.31 3.46 -10.73
C ALA A 75 -11.45 2.82 -11.52
N GLN A 76 -11.15 1.75 -12.27
CA GLN A 76 -12.16 0.97 -13.01
C GLN A 76 -13.07 0.18 -12.08
N ALA A 77 -12.53 -0.38 -10.99
CA ALA A 77 -13.28 -1.21 -10.05
C ALA A 77 -14.13 -0.41 -9.06
N LEU A 78 -13.55 0.62 -8.44
CA LEU A 78 -14.13 1.34 -7.30
C LEU A 78 -14.17 2.88 -7.49
N GLY A 79 -13.85 3.38 -8.69
CA GLY A 79 -13.93 4.80 -9.02
C GLY A 79 -12.65 5.61 -8.72
N CYS A 80 -12.56 6.78 -9.35
CA CYS A 80 -11.37 7.63 -9.30
C CYS A 80 -11.02 8.14 -7.89
N ARG A 81 -12.02 8.35 -7.03
CA ARG A 81 -11.80 8.83 -5.67
C ARG A 81 -11.08 7.77 -4.82
N TYR A 82 -11.56 6.54 -4.83
CA TYR A 82 -10.90 5.42 -4.16
C TYR A 82 -9.50 5.17 -4.71
N ALA A 83 -9.33 5.23 -6.04
CA ALA A 83 -8.01 5.13 -6.68
C ALA A 83 -7.04 6.23 -6.23
N GLY A 84 -7.52 7.47 -6.06
CA GLY A 84 -6.73 8.56 -5.52
C GLY A 84 -6.21 8.29 -4.12
N ILE A 85 -7.04 7.69 -3.25
CA ILE A 85 -6.68 7.30 -1.89
C ILE A 85 -5.58 6.23 -1.91
N VAL A 86 -5.77 5.16 -2.69
CA VAL A 86 -4.79 4.08 -2.87
C VAL A 86 -3.44 4.64 -3.35
N SER A 87 -3.45 5.48 -4.40
CA SER A 87 -2.23 6.06 -4.97
C SER A 87 -1.50 6.97 -3.97
N ARG A 88 -2.22 7.73 -3.12
CA ARG A 88 -1.61 8.55 -2.07
C ARG A 88 -0.90 7.69 -1.02
N CYS A 89 -1.50 6.57 -0.62
CA CYS A 89 -0.90 5.64 0.33
C CYS A 89 0.33 4.92 -0.25
N LEU A 90 0.21 4.36 -1.46
CA LEU A 90 1.29 3.61 -2.09
C LEU A 90 2.54 4.46 -2.35
N LEU A 91 2.35 5.74 -2.69
CA LEU A 91 3.42 6.64 -3.11
C LEU A 91 3.74 7.73 -2.09
N PHE A 92 3.16 7.64 -0.89
CA PHE A 92 3.30 8.64 0.18
C PHE A 92 3.14 10.09 -0.32
N LYS A 93 2.02 10.40 -1.00
CA LYS A 93 1.76 11.75 -1.55
C LYS A 93 1.16 12.69 -0.49
N PHE A 94 1.83 12.83 0.65
CA PHE A 94 1.48 13.75 1.73
C PHE A 94 2.46 14.92 1.70
N ASN A 95 2.12 15.98 0.95
CA ASN A 95 3.03 17.08 0.66
C ASN A 95 3.48 17.82 1.94
N GLY A 96 4.79 17.95 2.11
CA GLY A 96 5.38 18.80 3.15
C GLY A 96 5.35 18.22 4.57
N VAL A 97 4.95 16.95 4.72
CA VAL A 97 4.81 16.31 6.03
C VAL A 97 5.88 15.24 6.21
N GLU A 98 6.50 15.22 7.39
CA GLU A 98 7.42 14.15 7.77
C GLU A 98 6.70 12.78 7.76
N SER A 99 7.43 11.72 7.41
CA SER A 99 6.87 10.37 7.28
C SER A 99 6.57 9.67 8.61
N ASP A 100 6.73 10.33 9.75
CA ASP A 100 6.45 9.77 11.07
C ASP A 100 4.97 9.93 11.44
N LEU A 101 4.24 8.82 11.48
CA LEU A 101 2.81 8.75 11.85
C LEU A 101 2.52 9.18 13.29
N ARG A 102 3.54 9.41 14.13
CA ARG A 102 3.37 9.97 15.47
C ARG A 102 3.20 11.49 15.45
N ARG A 103 3.46 12.14 14.31
CA ARG A 103 3.30 13.58 14.17
C ARG A 103 1.85 13.93 13.92
N GLU A 104 1.33 14.83 14.75
CA GLU A 104 -0.06 15.31 14.66
C GLU A 104 -0.39 15.87 13.27
N GLU A 105 0.58 16.49 12.61
CA GLU A 105 0.42 17.02 11.25
C GLU A 105 0.12 15.90 10.24
N LEU A 106 0.91 14.82 10.25
CA LEU A 106 0.66 13.66 9.39
C LEU A 106 -0.64 12.97 9.75
N GLN A 107 -0.95 12.83 11.04
CA GLN A 107 -2.22 12.23 11.48
C GLN A 107 -3.43 13.05 11.00
N ARG A 108 -3.35 14.38 11.05
CA ARG A 108 -4.41 15.26 10.58
C ARG A 108 -4.59 15.16 9.08
N THR A 109 -3.52 15.34 8.30
CA THR A 109 -3.59 15.23 6.83
C THR A 109 -4.08 13.84 6.43
N PHE A 110 -3.56 12.79 7.07
CA PHE A 110 -4.05 11.43 6.85
C PHE A 110 -5.54 11.32 7.18
N TYR A 111 -6.02 11.80 8.33
CA TYR A 111 -7.45 11.74 8.66
C TYR A 111 -8.33 12.48 7.64
N GLU A 112 -7.96 13.70 7.26
CA GLU A 112 -8.71 14.53 6.31
C GLU A 112 -8.73 13.93 4.90
N ASP A 113 -7.58 13.46 4.41
CA ASP A 113 -7.44 12.93 3.06
C ASP A 113 -7.88 11.47 2.93
N PHE A 114 -7.77 10.69 4.00
CA PHE A 114 -7.96 9.25 3.99
C PHE A 114 -9.17 8.77 4.78
N VAL A 115 -9.56 9.37 5.90
CA VAL A 115 -10.70 8.84 6.70
C VAL A 115 -12.00 9.49 6.27
N CYS A 116 -12.01 10.79 6.01
CA CYS A 116 -13.22 11.49 5.56
C CYS A 116 -13.67 11.07 4.15
N GLN A 117 -12.74 10.63 3.28
CA GLN A 117 -13.09 10.34 1.88
C GLN A 117 -13.72 8.96 1.60
N PRO A 118 -13.30 7.86 2.26
CA PRO A 118 -13.95 6.56 2.16
C PRO A 118 -15.35 6.53 2.73
N GLU A 119 -15.64 7.29 3.79
CA GLU A 119 -17.00 7.38 4.35
C GLU A 119 -17.99 7.89 3.30
N ASP A 120 -17.59 8.89 2.53
CA ASP A 120 -18.39 9.38 1.41
C ASP A 120 -18.47 8.35 0.26
N CYS A 121 -17.37 7.66 -0.06
CA CYS A 121 -17.39 6.59 -1.08
C CYS A 121 -18.37 5.45 -0.71
N VAL A 122 -18.39 5.05 0.56
CA VAL A 122 -19.32 4.05 1.08
C VAL A 122 -20.76 4.56 1.04
N ARG A 123 -21.00 5.85 1.36
CA ARG A 123 -22.33 6.47 1.22
C ARG A 123 -22.80 6.52 -0.24
N GLU A 124 -21.90 6.79 -1.19
CA GLU A 124 -22.23 6.77 -2.63
C GLU A 124 -22.57 5.35 -3.11
N LEU A 125 -21.82 4.33 -2.70
CA LEU A 125 -22.10 2.94 -3.05
C LEU A 125 -23.42 2.41 -2.44
N THR A 126 -23.73 2.83 -1.21
CA THR A 126 -24.96 2.42 -0.51
C THR A 126 -26.20 3.18 -0.97
N SER A 127 -26.07 4.45 -1.37
CA SER A 127 -27.19 5.25 -1.92
C SER A 127 -27.61 4.82 -3.32
N GLN A 128 -26.70 4.25 -4.13
CA GLN A 128 -27.04 3.66 -5.42
C GLN A 128 -27.73 2.29 -5.32
N GLY A 129 -27.73 1.66 -4.13
CA GLY A 129 -28.32 0.34 -3.88
C GLY A 129 -29.81 0.33 -3.47
N MET A 130 -30.47 1.48 -3.33
CA MET A 130 -31.87 1.57 -2.88
C MET A 130 -32.85 2.10 -3.94
N GLY A 131 -32.49 2.01 -5.22
CA GLY A 131 -33.27 2.53 -6.34
C GLY A 131 -33.70 1.48 -7.36
N SER A 132 -34.11 0.27 -6.95
CA SER A 132 -34.92 -0.66 -7.77
C SER A 132 -35.29 -1.92 -6.97
N ILE A 133 -36.44 -1.89 -6.28
CA ILE A 133 -37.41 -3.00 -6.25
C ILE A 133 -38.80 -2.35 -6.24
#